data_AF-A0A7S4B1N1-F1
#
_entry.id   AF-A0A7S4B1N1-F1
#
_cell.length_a   1.000
_cell.length_b   1.000
_cell.length_c   1.000
_cell.angle_alpha   90.00
_cell.angle_beta   90.00
_cell.angle_gamma   90.00
#
_symmetry.space_group_name_H-M   'P 1'
#
loop_
_entity.id
_entity.type
_entity.pdbx_description
1 polymer ?
#
loop_
_entity_poly.entity_id
_entity_poly.type
_entity_poly.pdbx_seq_one_letter_code
_entity_poly.pdbx_strand_id
1 'polypeptide(L)'
;KLRRTCGGRRWVPAHQLCAAVSETDKGSGSSFERAVDDAVRSLAHEAGRSNSQRDCVAWLDAITSEDGMVDSFANMRPRAAARFTCWDQYKNMRYSNVGRRIDYILVDKCLFDEFALVGAPLVEAEDHAGALLAATARGRWQPAPLRGGGLQEATQTTHDLQFTEPHTGMVYTPPGASDHIAVSLLLRAEVVSPRPLPSRAPDAATKACTFRSQRSLTSFFTKSASSARPSSELSTACKKQRY
;
A
#
# COMPACT_ATOMS: atom_id res chain seq x y z
N LYS A 1 -12.01 18.04 -33.25
CA LYS A 1 -12.32 16.60 -33.00
C LYS A 1 -11.21 15.75 -33.62
N LEU A 2 -10.14 15.48 -32.88
CA LEU A 2 -9.08 14.54 -33.29
C LEU A 2 -9.11 13.40 -32.26
N ARG A 3 -9.73 12.28 -32.61
CA ARG A 3 -9.57 11.03 -31.84
C ARG A 3 -8.23 10.44 -32.26
N ARG A 4 -7.19 10.64 -31.45
CA ARG A 4 -5.94 9.89 -31.58
C ARG A 4 -6.21 8.47 -31.05
N THR A 5 -6.06 7.48 -31.90
CA THR A 5 -6.15 6.06 -31.52
C THR A 5 -4.81 5.63 -30.93
N CYS A 6 -4.76 5.33 -29.63
CA CYS A 6 -3.55 4.83 -28.99
C CYS A 6 -3.24 3.41 -29.48
N GLY A 7 -2.04 3.22 -30.05
CA GLY A 7 -1.59 1.97 -30.66
C GLY A 7 -1.39 0.83 -29.64
N GLY A 8 -1.72 -0.39 -30.07
CA GLY A 8 -1.72 -1.59 -29.24
C GLY A 8 -0.32 -2.16 -28.99
N ARG A 9 0.14 -2.07 -27.74
CA ARG A 9 1.13 -3.01 -27.18
C ARG A 9 0.39 -4.14 -26.46
N ARG A 10 0.94 -5.36 -26.54
CA ARG A 10 0.37 -6.56 -25.90
C ARG A 10 0.59 -6.48 -24.38
N TRP A 11 -0.49 -6.63 -23.62
CA TRP A 11 -0.54 -6.43 -22.17
C TRP A 11 -0.21 -7.70 -21.38
N VAL A 12 0.44 -7.52 -20.22
CA VAL A 12 0.54 -8.53 -19.16
C VAL A 12 -0.38 -8.09 -18.02
N PRO A 13 -1.31 -8.92 -17.52
CA PRO A 13 -2.27 -8.54 -16.48
C PRO A 13 -1.60 -8.15 -15.15
N ALA A 14 -2.11 -7.11 -14.48
CA ALA A 14 -1.56 -6.57 -13.23
C ALA A 14 -1.53 -7.57 -12.05
N HIS A 15 -2.41 -8.58 -12.07
CA HIS A 15 -2.49 -9.61 -11.02
C HIS A 15 -1.39 -10.67 -11.09
N GLN A 16 -0.77 -10.87 -12.26
CA GLN A 16 0.28 -11.90 -12.42
C GLN A 16 1.58 -11.55 -11.66
N LEU A 17 1.71 -10.31 -11.18
CA LEU A 17 2.89 -9.82 -10.46
C LEU A 17 2.72 -9.79 -8.93
N CYS A 18 1.53 -10.17 -8.41
CA CYS A 18 1.16 -9.99 -7.00
C CYS A 18 0.99 -11.30 -6.21
N ALA A 19 1.77 -12.35 -6.52
CA ALA A 19 1.78 -13.56 -5.70
C ALA A 19 2.64 -13.36 -4.44
N ALA A 20 1.99 -13.06 -3.32
CA ALA A 20 2.49 -13.42 -1.99
C ALA A 20 1.35 -13.99 -1.15
N VAL A 21 1.68 -14.61 -0.01
CA VAL A 21 0.87 -15.64 0.66
C VAL A 21 0.28 -15.10 1.99
N SER A 22 -0.84 -15.67 2.43
CA SER A 22 -1.28 -15.63 3.85
C SER A 22 -1.51 -17.05 4.36
N GLU A 23 -1.37 -17.20 5.67
CA GLU A 23 -1.17 -18.42 6.47
C GLU A 23 -2.29 -19.47 6.46
N THR A 24 -1.85 -20.72 6.60
CA THR A 24 -2.42 -21.63 7.61
C THR A 24 -1.50 -21.64 8.83
N ASP A 25 -1.88 -20.92 9.89
CA ASP A 25 -1.28 -21.10 11.22
C ASP A 25 -1.97 -22.28 11.90
N LYS A 26 -1.30 -23.44 11.86
CA LYS A 26 -1.39 -24.46 12.89
C LYS A 26 0.03 -24.92 13.18
N GLY A 27 0.48 -24.64 14.40
CA GLY A 27 1.86 -24.83 14.83
C GLY A 27 2.42 -26.25 14.66
N SER A 28 3.75 -26.30 14.78
CA SER A 28 4.61 -27.49 14.87
C SER A 28 4.94 -28.25 13.57
N GLY A 29 4.82 -27.62 12.41
CA GLY A 29 5.22 -28.28 11.17
C GLY A 29 6.71 -28.58 11.07
N SER A 30 7.03 -29.83 10.75
CA SER A 30 8.41 -30.33 10.59
C SER A 30 9.16 -29.58 9.47
N SER A 31 10.50 -29.63 9.44
CA SER A 31 11.29 -28.99 8.36
C SER A 31 10.84 -29.42 6.95
N PHE A 32 10.24 -30.59 6.84
CA PHE A 32 9.69 -31.13 5.62
C PHE A 32 8.42 -30.39 5.17
N GLU A 33 7.50 -30.05 6.08
CA GLU A 33 6.27 -29.32 5.73
C GLU A 33 6.57 -27.90 5.25
N ARG A 34 7.56 -27.23 5.87
CA ARG A 34 8.02 -25.92 5.38
C ARG A 34 8.61 -25.99 3.96
N ALA A 35 9.36 -27.05 3.65
CA ALA A 35 9.93 -27.24 2.32
C ALA A 35 8.84 -27.51 1.27
N VAL A 36 7.77 -28.23 1.64
CA VAL A 36 6.60 -28.44 0.78
C VAL A 36 5.84 -27.13 0.55
N ASP A 37 5.63 -26.33 1.60
CA ASP A 37 4.97 -25.02 1.47
C ASP A 37 5.79 -24.04 0.61
N ASP A 38 7.11 -24.05 0.72
CA ASP A 38 8.01 -23.24 -0.11
C ASP A 38 8.01 -23.70 -1.58
N ALA A 39 7.89 -25.02 -1.83
CA ALA A 39 7.78 -25.58 -3.18
C ALA A 39 6.41 -25.23 -3.82
N VAL A 40 5.31 -25.36 -3.06
CA VAL A 40 3.97 -24.95 -3.51
C VAL A 40 3.92 -23.44 -3.75
N ARG A 41 4.62 -22.64 -2.93
CA ARG A 41 4.77 -21.19 -3.11
C ARG A 41 5.49 -20.82 -4.40
N SER A 42 6.60 -21.50 -4.70
CA SER A 42 7.33 -21.30 -5.95
C SER A 42 6.48 -21.69 -7.16
N LEU A 43 5.76 -22.80 -7.07
CA LEU A 43 4.83 -23.24 -8.13
C LEU A 43 3.66 -22.27 -8.35
N ALA A 44 3.07 -21.71 -7.30
CA ALA A 44 1.98 -20.73 -7.43
C ALA A 44 2.46 -19.41 -8.05
N HIS A 45 3.67 -18.97 -7.68
CA HIS A 45 4.34 -17.82 -8.28
C HIS A 45 4.68 -18.08 -9.76
N GLU A 46 5.25 -19.24 -10.09
CA GLU A 46 5.52 -19.68 -11.47
C GLU A 46 4.24 -19.83 -12.30
N ALA A 47 3.13 -20.24 -11.68
CA ALA A 47 1.82 -20.35 -12.32
C ALA A 47 1.05 -19.03 -12.39
N GLY A 48 1.62 -17.91 -11.89
CA GLY A 48 1.00 -16.58 -11.93
C GLY A 48 -0.31 -16.45 -11.13
N ARG A 49 -0.54 -17.32 -10.14
CA ARG A 49 -1.77 -17.31 -9.34
C ARG A 49 -1.57 -16.43 -8.10
N SER A 50 -2.28 -15.29 -8.07
CA SER A 50 -2.35 -14.44 -6.88
C SER A 50 -3.15 -15.14 -5.78
N ASN A 51 -2.67 -15.06 -4.52
CA ASN A 51 -3.48 -15.41 -3.34
C ASN A 51 -4.39 -14.26 -2.90
N SER A 52 -4.61 -13.29 -3.80
CA SER A 52 -5.71 -12.32 -3.81
C SER A 52 -7.05 -12.97 -3.46
N GLN A 53 -7.95 -12.31 -2.75
CA GLN A 53 -9.38 -12.69 -2.87
C GLN A 53 -9.77 -12.57 -4.34
N ARG A 54 -10.44 -13.60 -4.88
CA ARG A 54 -10.73 -13.70 -6.32
C ARG A 54 -11.54 -12.50 -6.82
N ASP A 55 -12.45 -11.99 -6.00
CA ASP A 55 -13.28 -10.84 -6.34
C ASP A 55 -12.46 -9.56 -6.44
N CYS A 56 -11.46 -9.36 -5.57
CA CYS A 56 -10.55 -8.21 -5.67
C CYS A 56 -9.68 -8.28 -6.94
N VAL A 57 -9.23 -9.48 -7.30
CA VAL A 57 -8.46 -9.70 -8.54
C VAL A 57 -9.34 -9.42 -9.76
N ALA A 58 -10.55 -9.99 -9.79
CA ALA A 58 -11.51 -9.76 -10.87
C ALA A 58 -11.88 -8.28 -11.01
N TRP A 59 -12.06 -7.58 -9.89
CA TRP A 59 -12.33 -6.14 -9.89
C TRP A 59 -11.16 -5.32 -10.46
N LEU A 60 -9.92 -5.61 -10.05
CA LEU A 60 -8.75 -4.92 -10.58
C LEU A 60 -8.53 -5.22 -12.07
N ASP A 61 -8.82 -6.46 -12.48
CA ASP A 61 -8.79 -6.86 -13.89
C ASP A 61 -9.86 -6.13 -14.70
N ALA A 62 -11.08 -5.99 -14.19
CA ALA A 62 -12.13 -5.22 -14.85
C ALA A 62 -11.70 -3.75 -15.05
N ILE A 63 -11.16 -3.09 -14.02
CA ILE A 63 -10.68 -1.71 -14.14
C ILE A 63 -9.57 -1.57 -15.20
N THR A 64 -8.64 -2.53 -15.24
CA THR A 64 -7.50 -2.43 -16.17
C THR A 64 -7.84 -2.88 -17.60
N SER A 65 -8.78 -3.80 -17.78
CA SER A 65 -9.14 -4.35 -19.09
C SER A 65 -10.36 -3.67 -19.74
N GLU A 66 -11.34 -3.27 -18.94
CA GLU A 66 -12.61 -2.70 -19.42
C GLU A 66 -12.60 -1.16 -19.35
N ASP A 67 -12.14 -0.59 -18.24
CA ASP A 67 -12.14 0.87 -18.04
C ASP A 67 -10.93 1.57 -18.67
N GLY A 68 -10.01 0.82 -19.28
CA GLY A 68 -8.83 1.37 -19.95
C GLY A 68 -7.83 2.03 -18.99
N MET A 69 -7.84 1.62 -17.71
CA MET A 69 -6.90 2.12 -16.71
C MET A 69 -5.59 1.32 -16.72
N VAL A 70 -4.49 1.97 -16.37
CA VAL A 70 -3.13 1.42 -16.39
C VAL A 70 -2.57 1.42 -14.99
N ASP A 71 -2.17 0.24 -14.50
CA ASP A 71 -1.29 0.14 -13.34
C ASP A 71 0.11 0.63 -13.72
N SER A 72 0.41 1.86 -13.31
CA SER A 72 1.62 2.57 -13.71
C SER A 72 2.90 1.85 -13.32
N PHE A 73 2.95 1.24 -12.14
CA PHE A 73 4.10 0.49 -11.66
C PHE A 73 4.32 -0.78 -12.49
N ALA A 74 3.28 -1.62 -12.61
CA ALA A 74 3.38 -2.88 -13.34
C ALA A 74 3.70 -2.66 -14.83
N ASN A 75 3.19 -1.58 -15.43
CA ASN A 75 3.45 -1.25 -16.82
C ASN A 75 4.90 -0.77 -17.06
N MET A 76 5.43 0.11 -16.20
CA MET A 76 6.80 0.65 -16.36
C MET A 76 7.89 -0.29 -15.85
N ARG A 77 7.55 -1.21 -14.93
CA ARG A 77 8.50 -2.13 -14.28
C ARG A 77 8.04 -3.59 -14.40
N PRO A 78 7.82 -4.12 -15.62
CA PRO A 78 7.20 -5.43 -15.83
C PRO A 78 8.08 -6.60 -15.34
N ARG A 79 9.37 -6.36 -15.11
CA ARG A 79 10.31 -7.37 -14.59
C ARG A 79 10.45 -7.31 -13.07
N ALA A 80 9.89 -6.29 -12.42
CA ALA A 80 10.03 -6.09 -11.00
C ALA A 80 9.25 -7.15 -10.21
N ALA A 81 9.98 -8.01 -9.53
CA ALA A 81 9.43 -9.11 -8.74
C ALA A 81 9.33 -8.77 -7.25
N ALA A 82 8.34 -9.38 -6.56
CA ALA A 82 8.16 -9.30 -5.10
C ALA A 82 8.15 -7.86 -4.53
N ARG A 83 7.64 -6.91 -5.32
CA ARG A 83 7.49 -5.51 -4.92
C ARG A 83 6.16 -5.33 -4.20
N PHE A 84 6.19 -5.54 -2.89
CA PHE A 84 5.05 -5.36 -2.00
C PHE A 84 4.99 -3.94 -1.45
N THR A 85 3.78 -3.49 -1.12
CA THR A 85 3.57 -2.16 -0.52
C THR A 85 3.17 -2.23 0.94
N CYS A 86 2.76 -3.40 1.43
CA CYS A 86 2.32 -3.64 2.80
C CYS A 86 2.83 -5.00 3.30
N TRP A 87 3.20 -5.09 4.58
CA TRP A 87 3.64 -6.32 5.24
C TRP A 87 3.00 -6.45 6.63
N ASP A 88 2.77 -7.68 7.08
CA ASP A 88 2.31 -7.94 8.45
C ASP A 88 3.42 -7.59 9.45
N GLN A 89 3.23 -6.48 10.17
CA GLN A 89 4.20 -5.95 11.14
C GLN A 89 4.32 -6.83 12.37
N TYR A 90 3.23 -7.45 12.84
CA TYR A 90 3.24 -8.30 14.04
C TYR A 90 4.12 -9.54 13.87
N LYS A 91 4.31 -9.95 12.62
CA LYS A 91 5.13 -11.11 12.24
C LYS A 91 6.47 -10.73 11.62
N ASN A 92 6.83 -9.45 11.59
CA ASN A 92 8.06 -8.96 10.97
C ASN A 92 8.21 -9.42 9.49
N MET A 93 7.10 -9.56 8.74
CA MET A 93 7.15 -10.17 7.39
C MET A 93 7.89 -9.30 6.35
N ARG A 94 8.11 -8.02 6.66
CA ARG A 94 8.95 -7.13 5.85
C ARG A 94 10.39 -7.64 5.71
N TYR A 95 10.92 -8.30 6.74
CA TYR A 95 12.32 -8.77 6.78
C TYR A 95 12.55 -10.10 6.07
N SER A 96 11.47 -10.80 5.71
CA SER A 96 11.49 -11.91 4.75
C SER A 96 10.89 -11.52 3.40
N ASN A 97 10.54 -10.23 3.25
CA ASN A 97 9.82 -9.65 2.11
C ASN A 97 8.59 -10.48 1.69
N VAL A 98 7.76 -10.91 2.65
CA VAL A 98 6.48 -11.57 2.39
C VAL A 98 5.36 -10.57 2.65
N GLY A 99 4.85 -9.94 1.60
CA GLY A 99 3.89 -8.83 1.74
C GLY A 99 2.74 -8.92 0.75
N ARG A 100 2.05 -7.81 0.55
CA ARG A 100 1.06 -7.64 -0.52
C ARG A 100 1.26 -6.29 -1.18
N ARG A 101 1.00 -6.21 -2.49
CA ARG A 101 0.90 -4.94 -3.19
C ARG A 101 -0.56 -4.53 -3.18
N ILE A 102 -0.90 -3.56 -2.34
CA ILE A 102 -2.28 -3.08 -2.15
C ILE A 102 -2.42 -1.58 -2.42
N ASP A 103 -1.30 -0.90 -2.67
CA ASP A 103 -1.26 0.51 -3.02
C ASP A 103 -0.94 0.62 -4.52
N TYR A 104 -1.79 1.33 -5.27
CA TYR A 104 -1.72 1.42 -6.73
C TYR A 104 -1.91 2.87 -7.19
N ILE A 105 -1.23 3.23 -8.27
CA ILE A 105 -1.57 4.42 -9.05
C ILE A 105 -2.11 3.92 -10.39
N LEU A 106 -3.44 3.89 -10.50
CA LEU A 106 -4.17 3.57 -11.72
C LEU A 106 -4.44 4.84 -12.50
N VAL A 107 -4.07 4.86 -13.78
CA VAL A 107 -4.16 6.06 -14.62
C VAL A 107 -4.81 5.73 -15.95
N ASP A 108 -5.66 6.63 -16.44
CA ASP A 108 -6.22 6.52 -17.79
C ASP A 108 -5.11 6.28 -18.82
N LYS A 109 -5.35 5.34 -19.75
CA LYS A 109 -4.36 4.94 -20.74
C LYS A 109 -3.85 6.09 -21.61
N CYS A 110 -4.69 7.05 -21.98
CA CYS A 110 -4.26 8.17 -22.81
C CYS A 110 -3.31 9.08 -22.01
N LEU A 111 -3.66 9.40 -20.76
CA LEU A 111 -2.79 10.18 -19.87
C LEU A 111 -1.46 9.46 -19.62
N PHE A 112 -1.50 8.15 -19.41
CA PHE A 112 -0.31 7.35 -19.18
C PHE A 112 0.60 7.30 -20.42
N ASP A 113 0.06 6.93 -21.58
CA ASP A 113 0.84 6.77 -22.82
C ASP A 113 1.48 8.09 -23.27
N GLU A 114 0.81 9.22 -23.06
CA GLU A 114 1.28 10.52 -23.50
C GLU A 114 2.35 11.11 -22.57
N PHE A 115 2.28 10.82 -21.27
CA PHE A 115 3.01 11.63 -20.29
C PHE A 115 3.75 10.89 -19.18
N ALA A 116 3.49 9.60 -18.97
CA ALA A 116 4.19 8.84 -17.94
C ALA A 116 5.67 8.64 -18.31
N LEU A 117 6.53 8.81 -17.32
CA LEU A 117 7.98 8.64 -17.45
C LEU A 117 8.44 7.54 -16.51
N VAL A 118 9.44 6.76 -16.94
CA VAL A 118 10.07 5.75 -16.07
C VAL A 118 10.89 6.44 -14.97
N GLY A 119 11.66 7.47 -15.33
CA GLY A 119 12.56 8.19 -14.43
C GLY A 119 13.82 7.39 -14.06
N ALA A 120 14.39 7.69 -12.90
CA ALA A 120 15.55 7.00 -12.35
C ALA A 120 15.30 5.49 -12.15
N PRO A 121 16.34 4.64 -12.05
CA PRO A 121 16.17 3.23 -11.70
C PRO A 121 15.58 3.06 -10.29
N LEU A 122 15.01 1.88 -10.01
CA LEU A 122 14.67 1.53 -8.63
C LEU A 122 15.96 1.44 -7.78
N VAL A 123 15.83 1.68 -6.47
CA VAL A 123 16.94 1.67 -5.50
C VAL A 123 17.75 0.37 -5.54
N GLU A 124 17.09 -0.74 -5.88
CA GLU A 124 17.67 -2.07 -5.94
C GLU A 124 17.23 -2.81 -7.21
N ALA A 125 17.95 -3.87 -7.57
CA ALA A 125 17.67 -4.73 -8.71
C ALA A 125 16.20 -5.18 -8.77
N GLU A 126 15.63 -5.29 -9.97
CA GLU A 126 14.22 -5.62 -10.18
C GLU A 126 13.87 -7.10 -9.89
N ASP A 127 14.72 -7.85 -9.20
CA ASP A 127 14.48 -9.24 -8.81
C ASP A 127 14.02 -9.37 -7.35
N HIS A 128 13.72 -10.61 -6.91
CA HIS A 128 13.30 -10.90 -5.53
C HIS A 128 14.36 -10.49 -4.49
N ALA A 129 15.64 -10.63 -4.82
CA ALA A 129 16.73 -10.28 -3.90
C ALA A 129 16.82 -8.77 -3.70
N GLY A 130 16.75 -7.99 -4.79
CA GLY A 130 16.71 -6.54 -4.75
C GLY A 130 15.44 -6.02 -4.06
N ALA A 131 14.31 -6.73 -4.18
CA ALA A 131 13.11 -6.40 -3.42
C ALA A 131 13.30 -6.50 -1.90
N LEU A 132 13.94 -7.57 -1.42
CA LEU A 132 14.28 -7.72 -0.01
C LEU A 132 15.30 -6.69 0.46
N LEU A 133 16.34 -6.43 -0.34
CA LEU A 133 17.34 -5.40 -0.03
C LEU A 133 16.68 -4.02 0.09
N ALA A 134 15.74 -3.68 -0.79
CA ALA A 134 15.03 -2.40 -0.72
C ALA A 134 14.11 -2.34 0.51
N ALA A 135 13.35 -3.42 0.76
CA ALA A 135 12.41 -3.51 1.88
C ALA A 135 13.09 -3.36 3.24
N THR A 136 14.36 -3.74 3.36
CA THR A 136 15.13 -3.77 4.62
C THR A 136 16.26 -2.75 4.67
N ALA A 137 16.39 -1.88 3.65
CA ALA A 137 17.54 -1.01 3.48
C ALA A 137 18.88 -1.77 3.60
N ARG A 138 18.99 -2.91 2.91
CA ARG A 138 20.13 -3.85 2.96
C ARG A 138 20.41 -4.35 4.39
N GLY A 139 19.35 -4.66 5.13
CA GLY A 139 19.43 -5.10 6.53
C GLY A 139 19.74 -4.01 7.55
N ARG A 140 19.78 -2.73 7.15
CA ARG A 140 20.00 -1.62 8.09
C ARG A 140 18.76 -1.34 8.94
N TRP A 141 17.57 -1.65 8.43
CA TRP A 141 16.38 -1.74 9.28
C TRP A 141 16.34 -3.12 9.94
N GLN A 142 16.07 -3.16 11.24
CA GLN A 142 16.05 -4.38 12.02
C GLN A 142 14.64 -4.74 12.51
N PRO A 143 14.31 -6.04 12.57
CA PRO A 143 13.02 -6.51 13.06
C PRO A 143 12.76 -6.08 14.49
N ALA A 144 11.48 -5.85 14.81
CA ALA A 144 11.07 -5.59 16.18
C ALA A 144 11.35 -6.84 17.04
N PRO A 145 12.00 -6.71 18.22
CA PRO A 145 12.20 -7.83 19.11
C PRO A 145 10.85 -8.41 19.57
N LEU A 146 10.68 -9.73 19.45
CA LEU A 146 9.46 -10.44 19.86
C LEU A 146 9.14 -10.33 21.36
N ARG A 147 10.10 -9.86 22.18
CA ARG A 147 9.98 -9.70 23.64
C ARG A 147 9.62 -8.28 24.08
N GLY A 148 9.19 -7.40 23.16
CA GLY A 148 8.62 -6.09 23.52
C GLY A 148 9.62 -4.96 23.71
N GLY A 149 10.64 -4.84 22.84
CA GLY A 149 11.64 -3.77 22.90
C GLY A 149 11.36 -2.53 22.03
N GLY A 150 10.23 -2.49 21.32
CA GLY A 150 9.98 -1.48 20.28
C GLY A 150 10.83 -1.69 19.02
N LEU A 151 10.59 -0.86 17.99
CA LEU A 151 11.44 -0.84 16.80
C LEU A 151 12.78 -0.17 17.14
N GLN A 152 13.88 -0.78 16.68
CA GLN A 152 15.17 -0.12 16.76
C GLN A 152 15.22 1.07 15.80
N GLU A 153 15.75 2.18 16.29
CA GLU A 153 15.92 3.39 15.48
C GLU A 153 17.17 3.24 14.61
N ALA A 154 16.99 3.36 13.29
CA ALA A 154 18.11 3.37 12.35
C ALA A 154 18.71 4.78 12.26
N THR A 155 19.90 4.88 11.68
CA THR A 155 20.53 6.19 11.46
C THR A 155 19.68 7.05 10.51
N GLN A 156 19.76 8.38 10.67
CA GLN A 156 19.09 9.31 9.75
C GLN A 156 19.48 9.06 8.29
N THR A 157 20.76 8.76 8.02
CA THR A 157 21.25 8.39 6.69
C THR A 157 20.57 7.15 6.11
N THR A 158 20.08 6.24 6.95
CA THR A 158 19.29 5.09 6.51
C THR A 158 17.84 5.49 6.25
N HIS A 159 17.26 6.39 7.05
CA HIS A 159 15.93 6.94 6.80
C HIS A 159 15.87 7.76 5.50
N ASP A 160 16.96 8.44 5.16
CA ASP A 160 17.03 9.29 3.98
C ASP A 160 17.14 8.49 2.66
N LEU A 161 17.33 7.17 2.72
CA LEU A 161 17.34 6.31 1.51
C LEU A 161 16.03 6.35 0.71
N GLN A 162 14.93 6.77 1.34
CA GLN A 162 13.66 6.97 0.66
C GLN A 162 13.69 8.17 -0.31
N PHE A 163 14.58 9.14 -0.07
CA PHE A 163 14.73 10.34 -0.90
C PHE A 163 15.66 10.04 -2.07
N THR A 164 15.07 9.48 -3.12
CA THR A 164 15.76 9.16 -4.37
C THR A 164 15.35 10.10 -5.48
N GLU A 165 16.05 10.03 -6.61
CA GLU A 165 15.66 10.76 -7.81
C GLU A 165 14.23 10.39 -8.24
N PRO A 166 13.47 11.34 -8.82
CA PRO A 166 12.10 11.09 -9.26
C PRO A 166 12.00 9.91 -10.24
N HIS A 167 11.06 9.00 -9.97
CA HIS A 167 10.82 7.84 -10.80
C HIS A 167 9.39 7.30 -10.63
N THR A 168 8.95 6.51 -11.61
CA THR A 168 7.76 5.65 -11.47
C THR A 168 8.19 4.33 -10.84
N GLY A 169 7.74 4.08 -9.62
CA GLY A 169 8.29 3.01 -8.80
C GLY A 169 7.73 2.94 -7.38
N MET A 170 8.58 2.45 -6.48
CA MET A 170 8.27 2.27 -5.06
C MET A 170 9.22 3.08 -4.20
N VAL A 171 8.67 3.78 -3.22
CA VAL A 171 9.41 4.60 -2.27
C VAL A 171 9.38 3.93 -0.91
N TYR A 172 10.46 3.20 -0.59
CA TYR A 172 10.58 2.44 0.65
C TYR A 172 10.81 3.37 1.84
N THR A 173 9.79 3.54 2.67
CA THR A 173 9.82 4.31 3.91
C THR A 173 10.35 3.47 5.07
N PRO A 174 10.96 4.06 6.12
CA PRO A 174 11.37 3.32 7.31
C PRO A 174 10.21 2.55 7.98
N PRO A 175 10.41 1.33 8.49
CA PRO A 175 9.35 0.54 9.14
C PRO A 175 8.70 1.22 10.35
N GLY A 176 9.42 2.09 11.04
CA GLY A 176 8.87 2.89 12.14
C GLY A 176 7.96 4.04 11.69
N ALA A 177 8.03 4.44 10.42
CA ALA A 177 7.19 5.51 9.88
C ALA A 177 5.85 4.97 9.36
N SER A 178 5.86 3.80 8.71
CA SER A 178 4.65 3.12 8.24
C SER A 178 4.92 1.64 7.96
N ASP A 179 3.89 0.83 8.16
CA ASP A 179 3.77 -0.55 7.68
C ASP A 179 3.50 -0.65 6.17
N HIS A 180 3.12 0.48 5.56
CA HIS A 180 3.01 0.66 4.13
C HIS A 180 4.20 1.44 3.54
N ILE A 181 4.43 1.26 2.24
CA ILE A 181 5.32 2.10 1.44
C ILE A 181 4.54 2.75 0.30
N ALA A 182 5.04 3.88 -0.19
CA ALA A 182 4.37 4.61 -1.26
C ALA A 182 4.71 4.03 -2.65
N VAL A 183 3.76 4.17 -3.57
CA VAL A 183 3.98 3.99 -5.01
C VAL A 183 4.01 5.39 -5.64
N SER A 184 4.90 5.59 -6.61
CA SER A 184 5.08 6.86 -7.31
C SER A 184 4.83 6.71 -8.81
N LEU A 185 4.28 7.77 -9.40
CA LEU A 185 4.18 7.95 -10.85
C LEU A 185 4.81 9.27 -11.23
N LEU A 186 5.84 9.21 -12.07
CA LEU A 186 6.49 10.38 -12.64
C LEU A 186 5.77 10.78 -13.94
N LEU A 187 5.34 12.04 -14.00
CA LEU A 187 4.67 12.64 -15.15
C LEU A 187 5.51 13.80 -15.70
N ARG A 188 5.44 14.04 -17.01
CA ARG A 188 6.03 15.24 -17.62
C ARG A 188 5.35 16.51 -17.07
N ALA A 189 6.11 17.57 -16.80
CA ALA A 189 5.59 18.80 -16.19
C ALA A 189 4.45 19.47 -16.99
N GLU A 190 4.41 19.28 -18.31
CA GLU A 190 3.40 19.83 -19.22
C GLU A 190 1.98 19.27 -18.98
N VAL A 191 1.86 18.18 -18.21
CA VAL A 191 0.60 17.44 -17.97
C VAL A 191 -0.43 18.25 -17.20
N VAL A 192 0.04 19.03 -16.24
CA VAL A 192 -0.83 19.73 -15.30
C VAL A 192 -0.52 21.19 -15.42
N SER A 193 -1.11 21.85 -16.43
CA SER A 193 -1.35 23.28 -16.29
C SER A 193 -2.20 23.43 -15.03
N PRO A 194 -1.71 24.08 -13.96
CA PRO A 194 -2.49 24.22 -12.74
C PRO A 194 -3.78 24.92 -13.12
N ARG A 195 -4.90 24.20 -13.07
CA ARG A 195 -6.20 24.85 -13.13
C ARG A 195 -6.31 25.62 -11.81
N PRO A 196 -6.43 26.96 -11.85
CA PRO A 196 -6.79 27.68 -10.65
C PRO A 196 -8.06 27.02 -10.10
N LEU A 197 -8.04 26.66 -8.81
CA LEU A 197 -9.28 26.29 -8.15
C LEU A 197 -10.27 27.44 -8.42
N PRO A 198 -11.49 27.15 -8.88
CA PRO A 198 -12.47 28.20 -9.11
C PRO A 198 -12.58 29.03 -7.84
N SER A 199 -12.51 30.36 -7.94
CA SER A 199 -12.49 31.31 -6.82
C SER A 199 -13.74 31.28 -5.93
N ARG A 200 -14.67 30.36 -6.18
CA ARG A 200 -15.83 30.15 -5.33
C ARG A 200 -15.38 29.47 -4.05
N ALA A 201 -15.76 30.10 -2.93
CA ALA A 201 -15.60 29.60 -1.58
C ALA A 201 -15.82 28.07 -1.52
N PRO A 202 -15.03 27.33 -0.73
CA PRO A 202 -15.10 25.87 -0.68
C PRO A 202 -16.56 25.45 -0.53
N ASP A 203 -17.02 24.61 -1.46
CA ASP A 203 -18.42 24.21 -1.47
C ASP A 203 -18.77 23.58 -0.11
N ALA A 204 -20.03 23.68 0.29
CA ALA A 204 -20.46 23.21 1.60
C ALA A 204 -20.13 21.72 1.83
N ALA A 205 -20.01 20.93 0.76
CA ALA A 205 -19.62 19.52 0.81
C ALA A 205 -18.13 19.33 1.12
N THR A 206 -17.25 20.17 0.56
CA THR A 206 -15.80 20.18 0.79
C THR A 206 -15.49 20.69 2.19
N LYS A 207 -16.29 21.64 2.71
CA LYS A 207 -16.26 22.02 4.13
C LYS A 207 -16.77 20.92 5.08
N ALA A 208 -17.62 20.01 4.62
CA ALA A 208 -18.01 18.85 5.43
C ALA A 208 -16.90 17.79 5.49
N CYS A 209 -16.01 17.78 4.48
CA CYS A 209 -14.83 16.90 4.40
C CYS A 209 -13.56 17.49 5.03
N THR A 210 -13.58 18.73 5.56
CA THR A 210 -12.45 19.20 6.38
C THR A 210 -12.34 18.32 7.60
N PHE A 211 -11.17 17.69 7.75
CA PHE A 211 -10.72 16.95 8.93
C PHE A 211 -11.45 17.42 10.17
N ARG A 212 -12.25 16.54 10.79
CA ARG A 212 -12.78 16.79 12.14
C ARG A 212 -11.59 17.23 12.98
N SER A 213 -11.72 18.34 13.71
CA SER A 213 -10.68 18.80 14.62
C SER A 213 -10.26 17.61 15.48
N GLN A 214 -9.00 17.20 15.34
CA GLN A 214 -8.51 16.09 16.15
C GLN A 214 -8.61 16.53 17.61
N ARG A 215 -9.17 15.64 18.43
CA ARG A 215 -9.19 15.85 19.88
C ARG A 215 -7.76 16.09 20.34
N SER A 216 -7.54 17.17 21.10
CA SER A 216 -6.21 17.42 21.64
C SER A 216 -5.76 16.23 22.48
N LEU A 217 -4.47 15.91 22.42
CA LEU A 217 -3.85 14.87 23.28
C LEU A 217 -4.25 15.06 24.75
N THR A 218 -4.35 16.31 25.20
CA THR A 218 -4.79 16.70 26.54
C THR A 218 -6.17 16.14 26.92
N SER A 219 -7.09 16.01 25.95
CA SER A 219 -8.44 15.48 26.22
C SER A 219 -8.48 14.00 26.60
N PHE A 220 -7.43 13.23 26.27
CA PHE A 220 -7.27 11.84 26.71
C PHE A 220 -6.73 11.73 28.14
N PHE A 221 -6.04 12.76 28.62
CA PHE A 221 -5.42 12.79 29.95
C PHE A 221 -6.22 13.57 31.00
N THR A 222 -7.20 14.39 30.58
CA THR A 222 -8.17 14.96 31.51
C THR A 222 -9.12 13.88 31.99
N LYS A 223 -8.80 13.33 33.18
CA LYS A 223 -9.69 12.48 33.96
C LYS A 223 -11.02 13.23 34.12
N SER A 224 -12.09 12.74 33.50
CA SER A 224 -13.43 13.27 33.72
C SER A 224 -13.68 13.26 35.22
N ALA A 225 -13.72 14.45 35.84
CA ALA A 225 -14.21 14.58 37.19
C ALA A 225 -15.65 14.09 37.15
N SER A 226 -15.88 12.87 37.66
CA SER A 226 -17.20 12.30 37.80
C SER A 226 -18.02 13.27 38.64
N SER A 227 -18.87 14.06 37.98
CA SER A 227 -19.97 14.75 38.63
C SER A 227 -20.75 13.69 39.39
N ALA A 228 -20.63 13.73 40.71
CA ALA A 228 -21.48 12.98 41.61
C ALA A 228 -22.93 13.39 41.31
N ARG A 229 -23.68 12.51 40.65
CA ARG A 229 -25.14 12.64 40.57
C ARG A 229 -25.71 12.19 41.92
N PRO A 230 -26.51 13.02 42.61
CA PRO A 230 -27.29 12.55 43.73
C PRO A 230 -28.34 11.56 43.22
N SER A 231 -28.47 10.47 43.95
CA SER A 231 -29.45 9.41 43.77
C SER A 231 -30.86 9.93 44.01
N SER A 232 -31.73 9.87 43.01
CA SER A 232 -33.17 9.66 43.24
C SER A 232 -33.89 9.17 41.97
N GLU A 233 -34.49 8.00 42.16
CA GLU A 233 -35.77 7.53 41.60
C GLU A 233 -35.84 6.85 40.22
N LEU A 234 -36.43 5.64 40.31
CA LEU A 234 -36.88 4.77 39.25
C LEU A 234 -37.91 5.48 38.36
N SER A 235 -37.79 5.28 37.04
CA SER A 235 -38.96 5.23 36.17
C SER A 235 -38.68 4.40 34.93
N THR A 236 -39.46 3.34 34.79
CA THR A 236 -39.53 2.37 33.72
C THR A 236 -40.05 3.00 32.43
N ALA A 237 -39.34 2.87 31.31
CA ALA A 237 -39.97 2.86 29.98
C ALA A 237 -39.05 2.29 28.90
N CYS A 238 -39.32 1.03 28.55
CA CYS A 238 -38.93 0.39 27.31
C CYS A 238 -39.56 1.14 26.11
N LYS A 239 -38.75 1.62 25.16
CA LYS A 239 -39.19 1.84 23.78
C LYS A 239 -38.12 1.37 22.79
N LYS A 240 -38.52 0.35 22.04
CA LYS A 240 -37.94 -0.12 20.79
C LYS A 240 -37.71 1.03 19.81
N GLN A 241 -36.59 1.01 19.10
CA GLN A 241 -36.62 1.43 17.70
C GLN A 241 -35.56 0.69 16.88
N ARG A 242 -36.07 -0.01 15.87
CA ARG A 242 -35.33 -0.61 14.76
C ARG A 242 -34.71 0.51 13.93
N TYR A 243 -33.49 0.29 13.46
CA TYR A 243 -33.16 0.24 12.03
C TYR A 243 -32.10 -0.83 11.84
#